data_AF-A0A0M5MEC7-F1
#
_entry.id   AF-A0A0M5MEC7-F1
#
_cell.length_a   1.000
_cell.length_b   1.000
_cell.length_c   1.000
_cell.angle_alpha   90.00
_cell.angle_beta   90.00
_cell.angle_gamma   90.00
#
_symmetry.space_group_name_H-M   'P 1'
#
loop_
_entity.id
_entity.type
_entity.pdbx_description
1 polymer ?
#
loop_
_entity_poly.entity_id
_entity_poly.type
_entity_poly.pdbx_seq_one_letter_code
_entity_poly.pdbx_strand_id
1 'polypeptide(L)'
;MKNNWIVFFGSIAFFIVGAICIIILKLLFGEYYVDAVVALIILTNVYFMIKNGIKKSDFQKKNLKEMDVTIGGVSLVQAIFVFIMWIGYNATRG
;
A
#
# COMPACT_ATOMS: atom_id res chain seq x y z
N MET A 1 -31.17 -10.39 4.91
CA MET A 1 -31.32 -8.98 4.47
C MET A 1 -30.53 -7.98 5.33
N LYS A 2 -30.50 -8.09 6.67
CA LYS A 2 -29.80 -7.14 7.56
C LYS A 2 -28.27 -7.07 7.32
N ASN A 3 -27.60 -8.21 7.07
CA ASN A 3 -26.15 -8.24 6.80
C ASN A 3 -25.77 -7.59 5.46
N ASN A 4 -26.58 -7.70 4.41
CA ASN A 4 -26.25 -7.08 3.11
C ASN A 4 -26.30 -5.55 3.18
N TRP A 5 -27.21 -5.01 4.01
CA TRP A 5 -27.30 -3.56 4.22
C TRP A 5 -26.07 -3.04 4.98
N ILE A 6 -25.62 -3.75 6.01
CA ILE A 6 -24.40 -3.39 6.75
C ILE A 6 -23.17 -3.42 5.84
N VAL A 7 -23.03 -4.46 5.00
CA VAL A 7 -21.92 -4.55 4.03
C VAL A 7 -22.00 -3.43 3.00
N PHE A 8 -23.19 -3.09 2.50
CA PHE A 8 -23.39 -2.01 1.54
C PHE A 8 -23.05 -0.63 2.12
N PHE A 9 -23.59 -0.28 3.29
CA PHE A 9 -23.27 0.99 3.95
C PHE A 9 -21.82 1.05 4.43
N GLY A 10 -21.25 -0.07 4.89
CA GLY A 10 -19.83 -0.16 5.26
C GLY A 10 -18.90 0.10 4.08
N SER A 11 -19.24 -0.44 2.90
CA SER A 11 -18.50 -0.18 1.66
C SER A 11 -18.56 1.30 1.27
N ILE A 12 -19.74 1.92 1.30
CA ILE A 12 -19.91 3.35 1.00
C ILE A 12 -19.09 4.23 1.96
N ALA A 13 -19.14 3.93 3.27
CA ALA A 13 -18.36 4.66 4.27
C ALA A 13 -16.85 4.54 4.00
N PHE A 14 -16.37 3.34 3.63
CA PHE A 14 -14.97 3.13 3.26
C PHE A 14 -14.54 3.98 2.05
N PHE A 15 -15.37 4.06 1.00
CA PHE A 15 -15.10 4.91 -0.15
C PHE A 15 -15.06 6.40 0.20
N ILE A 16 -16.00 6.87 1.03
CA ILE A 16 -16.05 8.28 1.45
C ILE A 16 -14.79 8.63 2.25
N VAL A 17 -14.39 7.79 3.20
CA VAL A 17 -13.17 8.00 3.99
C VAL A 17 -11.93 7.99 3.09
N GLY A 18 -11.83 7.02 2.16
CA GLY A 18 -10.73 6.96 1.20
C GLY A 18 -10.63 8.23 0.34
N ALA A 19 -11.76 8.74 -0.15
CA ALA A 19 -11.81 9.97 -0.93
C ALA A 19 -11.36 11.19 -0.10
N ILE A 20 -11.84 11.32 1.14
CA ILE A 20 -11.43 12.39 2.05
C ILE A 20 -9.93 12.33 2.33
N CYS A 21 -9.36 11.15 2.57
CA CYS A 21 -7.91 10.98 2.75
C CYS A 21 -7.12 11.47 1.54
N ILE A 22 -7.55 11.15 0.31
CA ILE A 22 -6.89 11.63 -0.91
C ILE A 22 -6.99 13.15 -1.03
N ILE A 23 -8.14 13.75 -0.71
CA ILE A 23 -8.31 15.22 -0.73
C ILE A 23 -7.37 15.88 0.26
N ILE A 24 -7.29 15.37 1.51
CA ILE A 24 -6.39 15.90 2.53
C ILE A 24 -4.93 15.79 2.05
N LEU A 25 -4.53 14.65 1.49
CA LEU A 25 -3.19 14.48 0.95
C LEU A 25 -2.88 15.49 -0.18
N LYS A 26 -3.83 15.74 -1.09
CA LYS A 26 -3.69 16.78 -2.12
C LYS A 26 -3.58 18.18 -1.53
N LEU A 27 -4.32 18.49 -0.47
CA LEU A 27 -4.24 19.79 0.20
C LEU A 27 -2.90 19.99 0.91
N LEU A 28 -2.35 18.94 1.52
CA LEU A 28 -1.09 19.01 2.28
C LEU A 28 0.15 18.97 1.40
N PHE A 29 0.15 18.15 0.35
CA PHE A 29 1.34 17.86 -0.46
C PHE A 29 1.22 18.36 -1.92
N GLY A 30 0.11 18.99 -2.29
CA GLY A 30 -0.10 19.54 -3.63
C GLY A 30 -0.01 18.45 -4.70
N GLU A 31 0.78 18.70 -5.75
CA GLU A 31 1.01 17.73 -6.82
C GLU A 31 1.85 16.52 -6.39
N TYR A 32 2.61 16.64 -5.30
CA TYR A 32 3.47 15.61 -4.74
C TYR A 32 2.71 14.66 -3.80
N TYR A 33 1.38 14.75 -3.71
CA TYR A 33 0.59 13.84 -2.87
C TYR A 33 0.78 12.36 -3.22
N VAL A 34 1.06 12.05 -4.49
CA VAL A 34 1.39 10.69 -4.93
C VAL A 34 2.71 10.23 -4.33
N ASP A 35 3.71 11.10 -4.26
CA ASP A 35 5.00 10.79 -3.62
C ASP A 35 4.84 10.53 -2.12
N ALA A 36 3.98 11.31 -1.45
CA ALA A 36 3.66 11.09 -0.04
C ALA A 36 2.98 9.72 0.20
N VAL A 37 2.06 9.32 -0.69
CA VAL A 37 1.41 7.99 -0.62
C VAL A 37 2.44 6.88 -0.82
N VAL A 38 3.29 7.00 -1.84
CA VAL A 38 4.33 6.01 -2.12
C VAL A 38 5.30 5.90 -0.95
N ALA A 39 5.74 7.03 -0.38
CA ALA A 39 6.61 7.04 0.79
C ALA A 39 5.98 6.31 1.98
N LEU A 40 4.68 6.50 2.22
CA LEU A 40 3.95 5.82 3.30
C LEU A 40 3.83 4.30 3.05
N ILE A 41 3.61 3.88 1.81
CA ILE A 41 3.58 2.46 1.43
C ILE A 41 4.97 1.82 1.64
N ILE A 42 6.04 2.50 1.21
CA ILE A 42 7.41 2.03 1.41
C ILE A 42 7.73 1.95 2.90
N LEU A 43 7.39 2.97 3.68
CA LEU A 43 7.63 3.00 5.12
C LEU A 43 6.92 1.85 5.84
N THR A 44 5.67 1.57 5.46
CA THR A 44 4.90 0.44 6.00
C THR A 44 5.60 -0.90 5.71
N ASN A 45 6.09 -1.08 4.49
CA ASN A 45 6.84 -2.28 4.14
C ASN A 45 8.17 -2.38 4.89
N VAL A 46 8.90 -1.27 5.04
CA VAL A 46 10.14 -1.21 5.83
C VAL A 46 9.88 -1.57 7.29
N TYR A 47 8.78 -1.09 7.87
CA TYR A 47 8.37 -1.46 9.22
C TYR A 47 8.20 -2.99 9.36
N PHE A 48 7.51 -3.64 8.42
CA PHE A 48 7.33 -5.10 8.48
C PHE A 48 8.61 -5.88 8.19
N MET A 49 9.49 -5.38 7.31
CA MET A 49 10.82 -5.95 7.11
C MET A 49 11.65 -5.96 8.39
N ILE A 50 11.66 -4.84 9.12
CA ILE A 50 12.41 -4.71 10.37
C ILE A 50 11.76 -5.55 11.48
N LYS A 51 10.44 -5.47 11.63
CA LYS A 51 9.69 -6.13 12.71
C LYS A 51 9.75 -7.65 12.61
N ASN A 52 9.56 -8.20 11.41
CA ASN A 52 9.42 -9.64 11.20
C ASN A 52 10.69 -10.31 10.66
N GLY A 53 11.67 -9.50 10.25
CA GLY A 53 12.89 -9.96 9.61
C GLY A 53 12.65 -10.51 8.21
N ILE A 54 13.72 -10.67 7.44
CA ILE A 54 13.68 -11.26 6.10
C ILE A 54 14.30 -12.65 6.17
N LYS A 55 13.54 -13.69 5.85
CA LYS A 55 13.99 -15.08 5.86
C LYS A 55 13.95 -15.66 4.46
N LYS A 56 14.85 -16.60 4.15
CA LYS A 56 14.86 -17.29 2.85
C LYS A 56 13.55 -18.08 2.61
N SER A 57 12.92 -18.59 3.67
CA SER A 57 11.62 -19.27 3.61
C SER A 57 10.47 -18.36 3.19
N ASP A 58 10.62 -17.04 3.29
CA ASP A 58 9.54 -16.10 2.98
C ASP A 58 9.25 -16.05 1.48
N PHE A 59 10.25 -16.32 0.64
CA PHE A 59 10.16 -16.30 -0.82
C PHE A 59 9.53 -17.56 -1.44
N GLN A 60 8.72 -18.28 -0.67
CA GLN A 60 7.95 -19.40 -1.19
C GLN A 60 6.80 -18.92 -2.07
N LYS A 61 6.49 -19.71 -3.12
CA LYS A 61 5.43 -19.39 -4.09
C LYS A 61 4.05 -19.14 -3.44
N LYS A 62 3.76 -19.79 -2.31
CA LYS A 62 2.51 -19.57 -1.55
C LYS A 62 2.44 -18.14 -1.02
N ASN A 63 3.47 -17.71 -0.30
CA ASN A 63 3.53 -16.39 0.34
C ASN A 63 3.55 -15.26 -0.69
N LEU A 64 4.27 -15.45 -1.80
CA LEU A 64 4.31 -14.48 -2.89
C LEU A 64 2.98 -14.35 -3.64
N LYS A 65 2.18 -15.42 -3.71
CA LYS A 65 0.83 -15.37 -4.28
C LYS A 65 -0.17 -14.67 -3.37
N GLU A 66 -0.07 -14.91 -2.08
CA GLU A 66 -0.94 -14.28 -1.08
C GLU A 66 -0.59 -12.80 -0.88
N MET A 67 0.63 -12.37 -1.24
CA MET A 67 1.11 -10.98 -1.13
C MET A 67 0.91 -10.38 0.27
N ASP A 68 1.04 -11.21 1.30
CA ASP A 68 0.90 -10.77 2.69
C ASP A 68 2.12 -9.96 3.12
N VAL A 69 1.93 -8.64 3.21
CA VAL A 69 2.95 -7.66 3.61
C VAL A 69 3.41 -7.80 5.05
N THR A 70 2.76 -8.63 5.86
CA THR A 70 3.24 -8.94 7.21
C THR A 70 4.44 -9.89 7.16
N ILE A 71 4.66 -10.62 6.07
CA ILE A 71 5.83 -11.48 5.89
C ILE A 71 6.98 -10.61 5.36
N GLY A 72 8.08 -10.48 6.11
CA GLY A 72 9.15 -9.53 5.78
C GLY A 72 9.76 -9.71 4.39
N GLY A 73 9.98 -10.95 3.93
CA GLY A 73 10.43 -11.19 2.54
C GLY A 73 9.42 -10.78 1.47
N VAL A 74 8.11 -10.88 1.74
CA VAL A 74 7.06 -10.39 0.84
C VAL A 74 7.00 -8.86 0.87
N SER A 75 7.13 -8.24 2.06
CA SER A 75 7.23 -6.78 2.20
C SER A 75 8.41 -6.21 1.40
N LEU A 76 9.56 -6.91 1.37
CA LEU A 76 10.70 -6.53 0.55
C LEU A 76 10.35 -6.52 -0.95
N VAL A 77 9.75 -7.61 -1.43
CA VAL A 77 9.35 -7.72 -2.84
C VAL A 77 8.35 -6.63 -3.21
N GLN A 78 7.36 -6.38 -2.34
CA GLN A 78 6.37 -5.34 -2.57
C GLN A 78 7.01 -3.94 -2.56
N ALA A 79 7.91 -3.65 -1.61
CA ALA A 79 8.64 -2.38 -1.55
C ALA A 79 9.43 -2.12 -2.83
N ILE A 80 10.16 -3.12 -3.34
CA ILE A 80 10.91 -3.01 -4.60
C ILE A 80 9.95 -2.74 -5.77
N PHE A 81 8.85 -3.48 -5.84
CA PHE A 81 7.86 -3.30 -6.91
C PHE A 81 7.25 -1.90 -6.91
N VAL A 82 6.81 -1.43 -5.73
CA VAL A 82 6.27 -0.06 -5.54
C VAL A 82 7.29 0.99 -5.92
N PHE A 83 8.56 0.79 -5.55
CA PHE A 83 9.64 1.71 -5.89
C PHE A 83 9.89 1.81 -7.41
N ILE A 84 9.90 0.67 -8.11
CA ILE A 84 10.02 0.65 -9.59
C ILE A 84 8.84 1.37 -10.25
N MET A 85 7.61 1.09 -9.78
CA MET A 85 6.40 1.76 -10.28
C MET A 85 6.44 3.27 -10.07
N TRP A 86 6.95 3.72 -8.92
CA TRP A 86 7.10 5.14 -8.62
C TRP A 86 8.14 5.83 -9.51
N ILE A 87 9.30 5.19 -9.75
CA ILE A 87 10.29 5.69 -10.71
C ILE A 87 9.66 5.82 -12.10
N GLY A 88 8.94 4.79 -12.55
CA GLY A 88 8.24 4.81 -13.84
C GLY A 88 7.21 5.94 -13.94
N TYR A 89 6.39 6.12 -12.89
CA TYR A 89 5.42 7.20 -12.81
C TYR A 89 6.07 8.58 -12.93
N ASN A 90 7.15 8.83 -12.18
CA ASN A 90 7.87 10.09 -12.24
C ASN A 90 8.58 10.30 -13.58
N ALA A 91 9.12 9.24 -14.17
CA ALA A 91 9.72 9.30 -15.51
C ALA A 91 8.69 9.68 -16.59
N THR A 92 7.42 9.29 -16.44
CA THR A 92 6.34 9.68 -17.38
C THR A 92 5.75 11.08 -17.12
N ARG A 93 6.07 11.71 -15.99
CA ARG A 93 5.66 13.08 -15.67
C ARG A 93 6.73 14.13 -16.02
N GLY A 94 7.95 13.69 -16.31
CA GLY A 94 9.07 14.53 -16.75
C GLY A 94 8.97 14.95 -18.21
#